data_AF-A0A2M7Q7T0-F1
#
_entry.id   AF-A0A2M7Q7T0-F1
#
_cell.length_a   1.000
_cell.length_b   1.000
_cell.length_c   1.000
_cell.angle_alpha   90.00
_cell.angle_beta   90.00
_cell.angle_gamma   90.00
#
_symmetry.space_group_name_H-M   'P 1'
#
loop_
_entity.id
_entity.type
_entity.pdbx_description
1 polymer ?
#
loop_
_entity_poly.entity_id
_entity_poly.type
_entity_poly.pdbx_seq_one_letter_code
_entity_poly.pdbx_strand_id
1 'polypeptide(L)'
;MKEKSKDKNNPKLQYTIDATNKSLGRLASEIAVILQGKKNPHYEPRIQGEDGVIVKNVDKIKITGKKLKQKKYYRHTTQIGHLKERTLEQIWD
;
A
#
# COMPACT_ATOMS: atom_id res chain seq x y z
N MET A 1 -31.09 -19.78 5.86
CA MET A 1 -29.92 -19.09 5.29
C MET A 1 -30.42 -17.85 4.57
N LYS A 2 -30.32 -16.66 5.17
CA LYS A 2 -30.65 -15.40 4.49
C LYS A 2 -29.37 -14.86 3.87
N GLU A 3 -29.29 -14.85 2.54
CA GLU A 3 -28.37 -13.96 1.83
C GLU A 3 -28.71 -12.54 2.27
N LYS A 4 -27.91 -11.97 3.17
CA LYS A 4 -28.02 -10.56 3.52
C LYS A 4 -27.58 -9.76 2.29
N SER A 5 -28.59 -9.19 1.63
CA SER A 5 -28.61 -7.88 0.98
C SER A 5 -27.25 -7.31 0.55
N LYS A 6 -27.04 -7.20 -0.77
CA LYS A 6 -26.21 -6.14 -1.36
C LYS A 6 -26.61 -4.80 -0.74
N ASP A 7 -25.75 -4.22 0.09
CA ASP A 7 -25.93 -2.86 0.58
C ASP A 7 -25.69 -1.88 -0.58
N LYS A 8 -26.80 -1.42 -1.18
CA LYS A 8 -26.79 -0.52 -2.36
C LYS A 8 -26.51 0.95 -2.02
N ASN A 9 -26.05 1.26 -0.81
CA ASN A 9 -26.02 2.63 -0.26
C ASN A 9 -24.68 3.05 0.36
N ASN A 10 -23.56 2.49 -0.07
CA ASN A 10 -22.26 3.08 0.25
C ASN A 10 -21.57 3.54 -1.04
N PRO A 11 -21.43 4.85 -1.30
CA PRO A 11 -20.71 5.32 -2.46
C PRO A 11 -19.25 4.91 -2.31
N LYS A 12 -18.74 4.13 -3.25
CA LYS A 12 -17.33 3.77 -3.32
C LYS A 12 -16.49 5.05 -3.35
N LEU A 13 -15.75 5.35 -2.28
CA LEU A 13 -14.93 6.55 -2.20
C LEU A 13 -13.58 6.28 -2.88
N GLN A 14 -13.19 7.20 -3.76
CA GLN A 14 -11.86 7.19 -4.38
C GLN A 14 -11.01 8.30 -3.77
N TYR A 15 -9.94 7.93 -3.07
CA TYR A 15 -9.02 8.88 -2.46
C TYR A 15 -7.87 9.16 -3.42
N THR A 16 -7.65 10.43 -3.75
CA THR A 16 -6.45 10.86 -4.50
C THR A 16 -5.41 11.38 -3.52
N ILE A 17 -4.19 10.81 -3.53
CA ILE A 17 -3.10 11.21 -2.65
C ILE A 17 -1.89 11.63 -3.47
N ASP A 18 -1.34 12.82 -3.19
CA ASP A 18 -0.07 13.27 -3.75
C ASP A 18 1.09 12.76 -2.88
N ALA A 19 2.02 12.04 -3.52
CA ALA A 19 3.16 11.43 -2.86
C ALA A 19 4.38 12.36 -2.71
N THR A 20 4.32 13.57 -3.27
CA THR A 20 5.42 14.54 -3.25
C THR A 20 5.88 14.86 -1.83
N ASN A 21 7.18 14.72 -1.55
CA ASN A 21 7.80 14.98 -0.24
C ASN A 21 7.27 14.13 0.94
N LYS A 22 6.39 13.16 0.68
CA LYS A 22 5.89 12.25 1.72
C LYS A 22 6.91 11.15 1.99
N SER A 23 7.08 10.79 3.25
CA SER A 23 7.93 9.65 3.63
C SER A 23 7.29 8.35 3.15
N LEU A 24 8.03 7.54 2.38
CA LEU A 24 7.54 6.27 1.79
C LEU A 24 6.71 5.43 2.77
N GLY A 25 7.26 5.16 3.96
CA GLY A 25 6.57 4.30 4.95
C GLY A 25 5.33 4.93 5.58
N ARG A 26 5.32 6.26 5.79
CA ARG A 26 4.15 6.96 6.35
C ARG A 26 3.01 6.98 5.35
N LEU A 27 3.32 7.26 4.08
CA LEU A 27 2.36 7.21 2.98
C LEU A 27 1.76 5.80 2.84
N ALA A 28 2.60 4.76 2.82
CA ALA A 28 2.15 3.38 2.71
C ALA A 28 1.20 2.98 3.86
N SER A 29 1.51 3.42 5.09
CA SER A 29 0.67 3.12 6.25
C SER A 29 -0.71 3.79 6.16
N GLU A 30 -0.76 5.03 5.69
CA GLU A 30 -2.03 5.74 5.47
C GLU A 30 -2.87 5.06 4.38
N ILE A 31 -2.24 4.69 3.26
CA ILE A 31 -2.90 3.97 2.15
C ILE A 31 -3.48 2.65 2.66
N ALA A 32 -2.72 1.88 3.45
CA ALA A 32 -3.18 0.60 3.98
C ALA A 32 -4.43 0.74 4.87
N VAL A 33 -4.51 1.80 5.68
CA VAL A 33 -5.70 2.08 6.52
C VAL A 33 -6.93 2.37 5.66
N ILE A 34 -6.76 3.11 4.57
CA ILE A 34 -7.84 3.42 3.63
C ILE A 34 -8.30 2.14 2.92
N LEU A 35 -7.37 1.35 2.37
CA LEU A 35 -7.70 0.10 1.67
C LEU A 35 -8.34 -0.96 2.58
N GLN A 36 -8.01 -0.95 3.88
CA GLN A 36 -8.69 -1.79 4.88
C GLN A 36 -10.12 -1.32 5.18
N GLY A 37 -10.53 -0.13 4.73
CA GLY A 37 -11.86 0.43 5.02
C GLY A 37 -12.00 0.99 6.43
N LYS A 38 -10.91 1.13 7.18
CA LYS A 38 -10.92 1.59 8.59
C LYS A 38 -11.38 3.05 8.77
N LYS A 39 -11.44 3.83 7.70
CA LYS A 39 -12.02 5.19 7.72
C LYS A 39 -13.55 5.18 7.65
N ASN A 40 -14.17 4.06 7.26
CA ASN A 40 -15.61 3.92 7.26
C ASN A 40 -16.10 3.55 8.67
N PRO A 41 -17.10 4.25 9.24
CA PRO A 41 -17.73 3.87 10.51
C PRO A 41 -18.26 2.43 10.55
N HIS A 42 -18.61 1.87 9.39
CA HIS A 42 -19.09 0.49 9.25
C HIS A 42 -17.97 -0.53 9.00
N TYR A 43 -16.74 -0.24 9.43
CA TYR A 43 -15.61 -1.16 9.27
C TYR A 43 -15.89 -2.50 9.97
N GLU A 44 -15.85 -3.57 9.18
CA GLU A 44 -15.93 -4.94 9.68
C GLU A 44 -14.65 -5.71 9.27
N PRO A 45 -13.84 -6.22 10.22
CA PRO A 45 -12.57 -6.89 9.92
C PRO A 45 -12.66 -8.12 8.99
N ARG A 46 -13.84 -8.73 8.89
CA ARG A 46 -14.08 -9.93 8.07
C ARG A 46 -14.41 -9.59 6.62
N ILE A 47 -14.75 -8.34 6.34
CA ILE A 47 -15.18 -7.86 5.03
C ILE A 47 -14.05 -7.05 4.41
N GLN A 48 -13.86 -7.18 3.10
CA GLN A 48 -12.87 -6.41 2.37
C GLN A 48 -13.30 -4.94 2.24
N GLY A 49 -12.36 -4.01 2.42
CA GLY A 49 -12.61 -2.59 2.17
C GLY A 49 -12.97 -2.32 0.70
N GLU A 50 -13.96 -1.46 0.50
CA GLU A 50 -14.49 -1.13 -0.84
C GLU A 50 -13.79 0.10 -1.47
N ASP A 51 -13.11 0.90 -0.64
CA ASP A 51 -12.48 2.16 -1.02
C ASP A 51 -11.24 1.97 -1.89
N GLY A 52 -11.05 2.90 -2.84
CA GLY A 52 -9.89 2.93 -3.73
C GLY A 52 -8.94 4.08 -3.43
N VAL A 53 -7.65 3.88 -3.72
CA VAL A 53 -6.64 4.94 -3.60
C VAL A 53 -5.89 5.12 -4.92
N ILE A 54 -5.82 6.35 -5.41
CA ILE A 54 -5.02 6.77 -6.56
C ILE A 54 -3.87 7.61 -6.04
N VAL A 55 -2.64 7.17 -6.27
CA VAL A 55 -1.43 7.87 -5.86
C VAL A 55 -0.83 8.60 -7.06
N LYS A 56 -0.57 9.90 -6.91
CA LYS A 56 0.08 10.75 -7.92
C LYS A 56 1.50 11.11 -7.51
N ASN A 57 2.37 11.40 -8.49
CA ASN A 57 3.76 11.83 -8.29
C ASN A 57 4.64 10.86 -7.48
N VAL A 58 4.53 9.55 -7.74
CA VAL A 58 5.26 8.50 -7.02
C VAL A 58 6.78 8.71 -7.08
N ASP A 59 7.29 9.25 -8.19
CA ASP A 59 8.72 9.50 -8.41
C ASP A 59 9.31 10.51 -7.42
N LYS A 60 8.47 11.37 -6.83
CA LYS A 60 8.87 12.45 -5.90
C LYS A 60 8.72 12.07 -4.42
N ILE A 61 8.63 10.77 -4.12
CA ILE A 61 8.56 10.26 -2.76
C ILE A 61 9.88 10.51 -2.02
N LYS A 62 9.77 10.91 -0.75
CA LYS A 62 10.94 11.14 0.11
C LYS A 62 11.42 9.84 0.73
N ILE A 63 12.62 9.43 0.36
CA ILE A 63 13.39 8.37 1.03
C ILE A 63 14.44 9.05 1.92
N THR A 64 14.39 8.82 3.24
CA THR A 64 15.26 9.51 4.18
C THR A 64 16.62 8.81 4.38
N GLY A 65 17.67 9.60 4.58
CA GLY A 65 19.01 9.11 4.91
C GLY A 65 19.64 8.26 3.81
N LYS A 66 20.40 7.23 4.21
CA LYS A 66 21.11 6.32 3.28
C LYS A 66 20.26 5.12 2.83
N LYS A 67 18.95 5.13 3.10
CA LYS A 67 18.05 3.99 2.85
C LYS A 67 17.96 3.61 1.38
N LEU A 68 18.13 4.58 0.47
CA LEU A 68 18.12 4.34 -0.97
C LEU A 68 19.20 3.30 -1.38
N LYS A 69 20.41 3.42 -0.82
CA LYS A 69 21.52 2.50 -1.12
C LYS A 69 21.58 1.29 -0.19
N GLN A 70 21.21 1.48 1.08
CA GLN A 70 21.42 0.45 2.12
C GLN A 70 20.25 -0.52 2.28
N LYS A 71 19.02 -0.14 1.90
CA LYS A 71 17.88 -1.03 2.06
C LYS A 71 17.93 -2.12 0.99
N LYS A 72 18.13 -3.36 1.43
CA LYS A 72 18.12 -4.56 0.59
C LYS A 72 16.75 -5.25 0.65
N TYR A 73 16.26 -5.66 -0.51
CA TYR A 73 15.09 -6.51 -0.68
C TYR A 73 15.54 -7.90 -1.08
N TYR A 74 15.05 -8.90 -0.36
CA TYR A 74 15.39 -10.30 -0.57
C TYR A 74 14.22 -11.04 -1.19
N ARG A 75 14.51 -11.88 -2.19
CA ARG A 75 13.54 -12.80 -2.78
C ARG A 75 14.19 -14.17 -2.94
N HIS A 76 13.48 -15.21 -2.54
CA HIS A 76 13.94 -16.59 -2.66
C HIS A 76 12.96 -17.40 -3.51
N THR A 77 13.47 -18.37 -4.27
CA THR A 77 12.66 -19.27 -5.11
C THR A 77 12.55 -20.69 -4.55
N THR A 78 12.79 -20.86 -3.25
CA THR A 78 12.74 -22.12 -2.49
C THR A 78 13.88 -23.12 -2.80
N GLN A 79 14.57 -22.99 -3.93
CA GLN A 79 15.77 -23.76 -4.27
C GLN A 79 17.00 -23.31 -3.48
N ILE A 80 17.81 -24.27 -3.02
CA ILE A 80 19.02 -24.02 -2.22
C ILE A 80 19.99 -23.14 -3.02
N GLY A 81 20.42 -22.03 -2.41
CA GLY A 81 21.36 -21.08 -3.03
C GLY A 81 20.71 -20.00 -3.91
N HIS A 82 19.39 -20.00 -4.10
CA HIS A 82 18.70 -19.04 -4.96
C HIS A 82 18.17 -17.81 -4.18
N LEU A 83 19.01 -17.21 -3.33
CA LEU A 83 18.71 -15.93 -2.68
C LEU A 83 19.06 -14.78 -3.61
N LYS A 84 18.06 -14.01 -4.03
CA LYS A 84 18.25 -12.79 -4.83
C LYS A 84 18.16 -11.58 -3.91
N GLU A 85 19.17 -10.73 -3.93
CA GLU A 85 19.14 -9.43 -3.29
C GLU A 85 19.09 -8.30 -4.32
N ARG A 86 18.33 -7.25 -4.03
CA ARG A 86 18.35 -5.98 -4.76
C ARG A 86 18.30 -4.81 -3.79
N THR A 87 19.04 -3.75 -4.06
CA THR A 87 18.92 -2.51 -3.27
C THR A 87 17.65 -1.76 -3.65
N LEU A 88 17.21 -0.84 -2.77
CA LEU A 88 16.06 0.02 -3.07
C LEU A 88 16.32 0.87 -4.31
N GLU A 89 17.54 1.38 -4.49
CA GLU A 89 18.01 2.08 -5.69
C GLU A 89 17.73 1.25 -6.97
N GLN A 90 18.18 0.00 -7.03
CA GLN A 90 17.97 -0.90 -8.17
C GLN A 90 16.52 -1.30 -8.46
N ILE A 91 15.60 -1.06 -7.52
CA ILE A 91 14.16 -1.33 -7.70
C ILE A 91 13.43 -0.05 -8.11
N TRP A 92 13.99 1.11 -7.75
CA TRP A 92 13.44 2.42 -8.01
C TRP A 92 13.84 2.95 -9.39
N ASP A 93 14.98 2.50 -9.90
CA ASP A 93 15.40 2.62 -11.30
C ASP A 93 14.55 1.73 -12.23
#